data_AF-A0A200QZN5-F1
#
_entry.id   AF-A0A200QZN5-F1
#
_cell.length_a   1.000
_cell.length_b   1.000
_cell.length_c   1.000
_cell.angle_alpha   90.00
_cell.angle_beta   90.00
_cell.angle_gamma   90.00
#
_symmetry.space_group_name_H-M   'P 1'
#
loop_
_entity.id
_entity.type
_entity.pdbx_description
1 polymer ?
#
loop_
_entity_poly.entity_id
_entity_poly.type
_entity_poly.pdbx_seq_one_letter_code
_entity_poly.pdbx_strand_id
1 'polypeptide(L)'
;MKSDKEVTDLYESWLAKHGKVYNDLEEKERRFEIFKENLKFINEHNAGNNSYKVGLNQFSDLTKEEFSQMLGFDNRSTETNN
;
A
#
# COMPACT_ATOMS: atom_id res chain seq x y z
N MET A 1 -13.48 4.92 -11.71
CA MET A 1 -12.36 5.15 -10.76
C MET A 1 -12.91 6.02 -9.64
N LYS A 2 -12.52 5.80 -8.37
CA LYS A 2 -12.95 6.69 -7.28
C LYS A 2 -12.40 8.10 -7.55
N SER A 3 -13.16 9.13 -7.21
CA SER A 3 -12.71 10.52 -7.27
C SER A 3 -11.63 10.77 -6.21
N ASP A 4 -10.78 11.79 -6.42
CA ASP A 4 -9.71 12.11 -5.48
C ASP A 4 -10.24 12.35 -4.06
N LYS A 5 -11.41 13.00 -3.94
CA LYS A 5 -12.06 13.21 -2.65
C LYS A 5 -12.43 11.89 -1.97
N GLU A 6 -13.05 10.96 -2.70
CA GLU A 6 -13.43 9.65 -2.14
C GLU A 6 -12.20 8.83 -1.72
N VAL A 7 -11.09 8.98 -2.43
CA VAL A 7 -9.83 8.31 -2.09
C VAL A 7 -9.21 8.91 -0.84
N THR A 8 -9.25 10.24 -0.69
CA THR A 8 -8.82 10.92 0.54
C THR A 8 -9.67 10.51 1.74
N ASP A 9 -11.01 10.56 1.63
CA ASP A 9 -11.92 10.17 2.72
C ASP A 9 -11.71 8.69 3.14
N LEU A 10 -11.47 7.82 2.17
CA LEU A 10 -11.13 6.41 2.40
C LEU A 10 -9.79 6.24 3.10
N TYR A 11 -8.77 7.01 2.71
CA TYR A 11 -7.46 6.98 3.34
C TYR A 11 -7.53 7.44 4.79
N GLU A 12 -8.22 8.53 5.09
CA GLU A 12 -8.39 9.01 6.47
C GLU A 12 -9.11 7.99 7.34
N SER A 13 -10.18 7.38 6.83
CA SER A 13 -10.89 6.29 7.51
C SER A 13 -9.99 5.08 7.76
N TRP A 14 -9.13 4.74 6.79
CA TRP A 14 -8.17 3.66 6.91
C TRP A 14 -7.08 3.97 7.96
N LEU A 15 -6.55 5.20 7.99
CA LEU A 15 -5.58 5.63 9.00
C LEU A 15 -6.16 5.49 10.41
N ALA A 16 -7.37 5.98 10.62
CA ALA A 16 -8.06 5.89 11.91
C ALA A 16 -8.31 4.42 12.31
N LYS A 17 -8.75 3.57 11.37
CA LYS A 17 -8.99 2.14 11.61
C LYS A 17 -7.72 1.39 12.01
N HIS A 18 -6.57 1.74 11.46
CA HIS A 18 -5.30 1.05 11.68
C HIS A 18 -4.36 1.77 12.66
N GLY A 19 -4.82 2.87 13.28
CA GLY A 19 -4.03 3.63 14.26
C GLY A 19 -2.76 4.25 13.67
N LYS A 20 -2.77 4.59 12.38
CA LYS A 20 -1.61 5.15 11.68
C LYS A 20 -1.55 6.66 11.89
N VAL A 21 -0.41 7.15 12.38
CA VAL A 21 -0.13 8.57 12.60
C VAL A 21 1.23 8.89 12.01
N TYR A 22 1.30 9.93 11.19
CA TYR A 22 2.55 10.46 10.63
C TYR A 22 2.73 11.90 11.10
N ASN A 23 3.88 12.18 11.71
CA ASN A 23 4.21 13.52 12.21
C ASN A 23 4.81 14.42 11.14
N ASP A 24 5.30 13.82 10.06
CA ASP A 24 5.92 14.50 8.93
C ASP A 24 4.96 14.56 7.74
N LEU A 25 4.88 15.73 7.11
CA LEU A 25 3.97 15.96 5.99
C LEU A 25 4.46 15.24 4.74
N GLU A 26 5.78 15.24 4.49
CA GLU A 26 6.37 14.57 3.33
C GLU A 26 6.15 13.05 3.41
N GLU A 27 6.39 12.44 4.57
CA GLU A 27 6.06 11.03 4.79
C GLU A 27 4.55 10.76 4.66
N LYS A 28 3.69 11.64 5.16
CA LYS A 28 2.23 11.46 5.01
C LYS A 28 1.80 11.47 3.53
N GLU A 29 2.36 12.37 2.73
CA GLU A 29 2.10 12.46 1.29
C GLU A 29 2.63 11.21 0.57
N ARG A 30 3.87 10.80 0.87
CA ARG A 30 4.47 9.57 0.31
C ARG A 30 3.62 8.34 0.61
N ARG A 31 3.16 8.19 1.85
CA ARG A 31 2.29 7.08 2.29
C ARG A 31 0.94 7.10 1.60
N PHE A 32 0.40 8.30 1.33
CA PHE A 32 -0.83 8.44 0.57
C PHE A 32 -0.68 8.02 -0.89
N GLU A 33 0.43 8.38 -1.55
CA GLU A 33 0.72 7.92 -2.92
C GLU A 33 0.78 6.39 -3.00
N ILE A 34 1.53 5.75 -2.09
CA ILE A 34 1.61 4.29 -2.00
C ILE A 34 0.23 3.66 -1.77
N PHE A 35 -0.57 4.26 -0.89
CA PHE A 35 -1.93 3.81 -0.64
C PHE A 35 -2.80 3.86 -1.90
N LYS A 36 -2.69 4.92 -2.72
CA LYS A 36 -3.41 5.02 -3.99
C LYS A 36 -2.98 3.93 -4.97
N GLU A 37 -1.69 3.65 -5.08
CA GLU A 37 -1.16 2.58 -5.92
C GLU A 37 -1.68 1.20 -5.49
N ASN A 38 -1.64 0.91 -4.19
CA ASN A 38 -2.16 -0.33 -3.62
C ASN A 38 -3.68 -0.46 -3.81
N LEU A 39 -4.43 0.63 -3.66
CA LEU A 39 -5.88 0.65 -3.93
C LEU A 39 -6.18 0.39 -5.40
N LYS A 40 -5.40 0.96 -6.33
CA LYS A 40 -5.51 0.70 -7.76
C LYS A 40 -5.27 -0.79 -8.05
N PHE A 41 -4.19 -1.36 -7.52
CA PHE A 41 -3.89 -2.79 -7.64
C PHE A 41 -5.02 -3.67 -7.12
N ILE A 42 -5.60 -3.33 -5.95
CA ILE A 42 -6.74 -4.07 -5.39
C ILE A 42 -7.94 -4.06 -6.33
N ASN A 43 -8.29 -2.89 -6.88
CA ASN A 43 -9.43 -2.77 -7.79
C ASN A 43 -9.20 -3.59 -9.07
N GLU A 44 -7.99 -3.52 -9.65
CA GLU A 44 -7.63 -4.26 -10.86
C GLU A 44 -7.63 -5.78 -10.61
N HIS A 45 -7.00 -6.23 -9.52
CA HIS A 45 -6.97 -7.65 -9.14
C HIS A 45 -8.38 -8.19 -8.88
N ASN A 46 -9.23 -7.41 -8.20
CA ASN A 46 -10.59 -7.85 -7.87
C ASN A 46 -11.55 -7.77 -9.07
N ALA A 47 -11.28 -6.91 -10.06
CA ALA A 47 -12.04 -6.86 -11.31
C ALA A 47 -11.72 -8.04 -12.24
N GLY A 48 -10.52 -8.62 -12.12
CA GLY A 48 -10.14 -9.84 -12.82
C GLY A 48 -10.80 -11.11 -12.27
N ASN A 49 -10.66 -12.21 -13.02
CA ASN A 49 -11.13 -13.55 -12.61
C ASN A 49 -10.06 -14.29 -11.77
N ASN A 50 -9.60 -13.64 -10.71
CA ASN A 50 -8.67 -14.25 -9.75
C ASN A 50 -9.42 -15.16 -8.79
N SER A 51 -8.78 -16.27 -8.39
CA SER A 51 -9.34 -17.25 -7.45
C SER A 51 -9.48 -16.73 -6.01
N TYR A 52 -8.88 -15.58 -5.72
CA TYR A 52 -8.98 -14.88 -4.45
C TYR A 52 -9.19 -13.39 -4.69
N LYS A 53 -9.54 -12.68 -3.61
CA LYS A 53 -9.68 -11.23 -3.59
C LYS A 53 -8.68 -10.65 -2.60
N VAL A 54 -8.19 -9.47 -2.92
CA VAL A 54 -7.32 -8.68 -2.05
C VAL A 54 -8.10 -7.49 -1.49
N GLY A 55 -7.64 -6.93 -0.38
CA GLY A 55 -8.31 -5.82 0.27
C GLY A 55 -7.34 -4.95 1.05
N LEU A 56 -7.82 -3.78 1.46
CA LEU A 56 -7.05 -2.86 2.29
C LEU A 56 -6.79 -3.49 3.65
N ASN A 57 -5.52 -3.48 4.06
CA ASN A 57 -5.03 -4.01 5.33
C ASN A 57 -4.00 -3.05 5.95
N GLN A 58 -3.41 -3.39 7.09
CA GLN A 58 -2.49 -2.51 7.83
C GLN A 58 -1.17 -2.17 7.11
N PHE A 59 -0.89 -2.83 5.98
CA PHE A 59 0.30 -2.65 5.14
C PHE A 59 -0.01 -1.96 3.81
N SER A 60 -1.24 -1.47 3.62
CA SER A 60 -1.65 -0.82 2.36
C SER A 60 -0.96 0.52 2.08
N ASP A 61 -0.19 1.05 3.03
CA ASP A 61 0.69 2.23 2.89
C ASP A 61 2.17 1.86 2.67
N LEU A 62 2.50 0.58 2.52
CA LEU A 62 3.87 0.10 2.32
C LEU A 62 4.11 -0.33 0.86
N THR A 63 5.33 -0.12 0.39
CA THR A 63 5.78 -0.77 -0.85
C THR A 63 6.08 -2.26 -0.61
N LYS A 64 6.22 -3.02 -1.70
CA LYS A 64 6.61 -4.44 -1.61
C LYS A 64 7.97 -4.61 -0.94
N GLU A 65 8.89 -3.71 -1.23
CA GLU A 65 10.26 -3.70 -0.70
C GLU A 65 10.25 -3.40 0.80
N GLU A 66 9.47 -2.41 1.24
CA GLU A 66 9.31 -2.11 2.67
C GLU A 66 8.67 -3.27 3.42
N PHE A 67 7.64 -3.88 2.84
CA PHE A 67 7.00 -5.06 3.44
C PHE A 67 7.96 -6.25 3.52
N SER A 68 8.77 -6.47 2.47
CA SER A 68 9.81 -7.50 2.43
C SER A 68 10.86 -7.29 3.52
N GLN A 69 11.35 -6.06 3.68
CA GLN A 69 12.31 -5.69 4.72
C GLN A 69 11.73 -5.91 6.13
N MET A 70 10.44 -5.58 6.34
CA MET A 70 9.76 -5.82 7.61
C MET A 70 9.70 -7.31 7.99
N LEU A 71 9.59 -8.19 7.00
CA LEU A 71 9.59 -9.64 7.19
C LEU A 71 11.00 -10.25 7.29
N GLY A 72 12.05 -9.42 7.21
CA GLY A 72 13.45 -9.87 7.25
C GLY A 72 13.93 -10.53 5.94
N PHE A 73 13.20 -10.36 4.84
CA PHE A 73 13.65 -10.81 3.53
C PHE A 73 14.62 -9.79 2.93
N ASP A 74 15.89 -10.16 2.90
CA ASP A 74 16.95 -9.37 2.30
C ASP A 74 17.02 -9.60 0.79
N ASN A 75 16.57 -8.60 0.02
CA ASN A 75 16.60 -8.62 -1.44
C ASN A 75 18.03 -8.52 -2.02
N ARG A 76 19.07 -8.44 -1.19
CA ARG A 76 20.49 -8.49 -1.60
C ARG A 76 20.96 -9.86 -2.09
N SER A 77 20.10 -10.89 -2.07
CA SER A 77 20.47 -12.26 -2.45
C SER A 77 20.36 -12.57 -3.96
N THR A 78 19.85 -11.64 -4.80
CA THR A 78 19.66 -11.88 -6.25
C THR A 78 20.62 -11.14 -7.18
N GLU A 79 21.66 -10.48 -6.67
CA GLU A 79 22.81 -10.07 -7.48
C GLU A 79 23.90 -11.16 -7.45
N THR A 80 23.63 -12.30 -8.09
CA THR A 80 24.72 -13.16 -8.58
C THR A 80 25.25 -12.54 -9.87
N ASN A 81 26.47 -12.03 -9.79
CA ASN A 81 27.38 -11.64 -10.88
C ASN A 81 27.06 -12.25 -12.25
N ASN A 82 26.95 -11.40 -13.27
CA ASN A 82 27.51 -11.68 -14.59
C ASN A 82 27.94 -10.37 -15.27
#